data_AF-A0A662EYL5-F1
#
_entry.id   AF-A0A662EYL5-F1
#
_cell.length_a   1.000
_cell.length_b   1.000
_cell.length_c   1.000
_cell.angle_alpha   90.00
_cell.angle_beta   90.00
_cell.angle_gamma   90.00
#
_symmetry.space_group_name_H-M   'P 1'
#
loop_
_entity.id
_entity.type
_entity.pdbx_description
1 polymer ?
#
loop_
_entity_poly.entity_id
_entity_poly.type
_entity_poly.pdbx_seq_one_letter_code
_entity_poly.pdbx_strand_id
1 'polypeptide(L)' 'MFKEELERMSKELQHCTFCPWACGVDRTKGERGVCGSGAGFGIGAIVEHHGEEPVFGGKHG' A
#
# COMPACT_ATOMS: atom_id res chain seq x y z
N MET A 1 -22.05 -3.67 7.52
CA MET A 1 -20.80 -4.33 7.14
C MET A 1 -19.87 -3.37 6.41
N PHE A 2 -19.97 -3.15 5.09
CA PHE A 2 -18.97 -2.34 4.34
C PHE A 2 -18.74 -0.91 4.85
N LYS A 3 -19.77 -0.26 5.42
CA LYS A 3 -19.68 1.14 5.83
C LYS A 3 -18.81 1.34 7.09
N GLU A 4 -18.92 0.43 8.05
CA GLU A 4 -18.16 0.49 9.32
C GLU A 4 -16.67 0.23 9.08
N GLU A 5 -16.35 -0.68 8.16
CA GLU A 5 -14.97 -0.99 7.78
C GLU A 5 -14.32 0.18 7.03
N LEU A 6 -15.04 0.82 6.12
CA LEU A 6 -14.59 2.03 5.43
C LEU A 6 -14.36 3.18 6.40
N GLU A 7 -15.25 3.36 7.38
CA GLU A 7 -15.08 4.38 8.42
C GLU A 7 -13.86 4.10 9.30
N ARG A 8 -13.59 2.83 9.64
CA ARG A 8 -12.38 2.45 10.38
C ARG A 8 -11.12 2.78 9.60
N MET A 9 -11.05 2.39 8.32
CA MET A 9 -9.90 2.68 7.46
C MET A 9 -9.68 4.19 7.30
N SER A 10 -10.78 4.95 7.13
CA SER A 10 -10.71 6.41 7.03
C SER A 10 -10.11 7.05 8.29
N LYS A 11 -10.47 6.58 9.48
CA LYS A 11 -9.90 7.06 10.76
C LYS A 11 -8.40 6.77 10.88
N GLU A 12 -7.94 5.58 10.49
CA GLU A 12 -6.51 5.23 10.50
C GLU A 12 -5.69 6.14 9.57
N LEU A 13 -6.31 6.63 8.48
CA LEU A 13 -5.69 7.53 7.53
C LEU A 13 -5.65 9.00 7.99
N GLN A 14 -6.42 9.40 9.00
CA GLN A 14 -6.38 10.76 9.58
C GLN A 14 -5.12 11.02 10.41
N HIS A 15 -4.47 9.97 10.91
CA HIS A 15 -3.17 10.03 11.60
C HIS A 15 -2.32 8.83 11.17
N CYS A 16 -1.82 8.89 9.94
CA CYS A 16 -1.24 7.71 9.28
C CYS A 16 0.14 7.33 9.84
N THR A 17 0.23 6.12 10.38
CA THR A 17 1.48 5.54 10.92
C THR A 17 2.00 4.34 10.13
N PHE A 18 1.46 4.09 8.93
CA PHE A 18 1.79 2.91 8.12
C PHE A 18 3.21 2.91 7.53
N CYS A 19 3.83 4.08 7.35
CA CYS A 19 5.22 4.13 6.94
C CYS A 19 6.16 3.91 8.14
N PRO A 20 7.39 3.40 7.94
CA PRO A 20 8.37 3.19 9.03
C PRO A 20 8.68 4.44 9.86
N TRP A 21 8.48 5.63 9.29
CA TRP A 21 8.70 6.92 9.93
C TRP A 21 7.53 7.40 10.79
N ALA A 22 6.42 6.66 10.83
CA ALA A 22 5.18 7.02 11.51
C ALA A 22 4.78 8.50 11.29
N CYS A 23 4.72 8.92 10.02
CA CYS A 23 4.67 10.35 9.65
C CYS A 23 3.48 11.13 10.23
N GLY A 24 2.40 10.47 10.66
CA GLY A 24 1.28 11.08 11.39
C GLY A 24 0.40 12.04 10.60
N VAL A 25 0.65 12.22 9.29
CA VAL A 25 -0.11 13.13 8.44
C VAL A 25 -1.54 12.64 8.19
N ASP A 26 -2.43 13.58 7.87
CA ASP A 26 -3.83 13.31 7.54
C ASP A 26 -4.00 13.08 6.04
N ARG A 27 -4.05 11.80 5.65
CA ARG A 27 -4.22 11.41 4.24
C ARG A 27 -5.60 11.78 3.69
N THR A 28 -6.61 11.89 4.55
CA THR A 28 -7.98 12.23 4.13
C THR A 28 -8.10 13.68 3.67
N LYS A 29 -7.16 14.54 4.08
CA LYS A 29 -7.00 15.92 3.60
C LYS A 29 -6.05 16.06 2.41
N GLY A 30 -5.52 14.94 1.91
CA GLY A 30 -4.55 14.92 0.81
C GLY A 30 -3.11 15.18 1.23
N GLU A 31 -2.79 15.18 2.53
CA GLU A 31 -1.43 15.43 3.00
C GLU A 31 -0.47 14.31 2.62
N ARG A 32 0.77 14.71 2.28
CA ARG A 32 1.86 13.80 1.94
C ARG A 32 2.97 13.89 2.98
N GLY A 33 3.21 12.79 3.68
CA GLY A 33 4.37 12.61 4.54
C GLY A 33 5.60 12.21 3.74
N VAL A 34 6.69 11.88 4.45
CA VAL A 34 7.99 11.52 3.85
C VAL A 34 7.94 10.34 2.87
N CYS A 35 6.96 9.44 3.01
CA CYS A 35 6.78 8.29 2.09
C CYS A 35 6.06 8.65 0.78
N GLY A 36 5.50 9.86 0.66
CA GLY A 36 4.81 10.34 -0.55
C GLY A 36 3.43 9.72 -0.84
N SER A 37 2.99 8.70 -0.10
CA SER A 37 1.69 8.01 -0.29
C SER A 37 0.49 8.93 -0.03
N GLY A 38 -0.66 8.67 -0.65
CA GLY A 38 -1.95 9.35 -0.38
C GLY A 38 -2.99 8.41 0.26
N ALA A 39 -4.26 8.84 0.30
CA ALA A 39 -5.39 7.99 0.75
C ALA A 39 -5.96 7.08 -0.35
N GLY A 40 -5.53 7.28 -1.61
CA GLY A 40 -5.98 6.48 -2.75
C GLY A 40 -5.07 5.29 -3.04
N PHE A 41 -5.46 4.49 -4.02
CA PHE A 41 -4.69 3.35 -4.50
C PHE A 41 -3.66 3.79 -5.55
N GLY A 42 -2.42 3.33 -5.41
CA GLY A 42 -1.42 3.37 -6.48
C GLY A 42 -1.40 2.04 -7.21
N ILE A 43 -1.62 2.06 -8.53
CA ILE A 43 -1.47 0.86 -9.36
C ILE A 43 -0.05 0.87 -9.93
N GLY A 44 0.80 -0.03 -9.45
CA GLY A 44 2.20 -0.12 -9.90
C GLY A 44 2.36 -0.80 -11.27
N ALA A 45 1.52 -1.80 -11.55
CA ALA A 45 1.51 -2.51 -12.82
C ALA A 45 0.13 -3.16 -13.05
N ILE A 46 -0.26 -3.29 -14.32
CA ILE A 46 -1.35 -4.15 -14.76
C ILE A 46 -0.75 -5.02 -15.85
N VAL A 47 -0.57 -6.31 -15.56
CA VAL A 47 0.09 -7.24 -16.45
C VAL A 47 -0.64 -8.57 -16.45
N GLU A 48 -0.69 -9.21 -17.61
CA GLU A 48 -0.96 -10.64 -17.67
C GLU A 48 0.28 -11.36 -17.13
N HIS A 49 0.11 -12.08 -16.02
CA HIS A 49 1.22 -12.70 -15.34
C HIS A 49 1.60 -14.02 -16.01
N HIS A 50 2.72 -14.05 -16.74
CA HIS A 50 3.21 -15.22 -17.47
C HIS A 50 4.23 -16.08 -16.68
N GLY A 51 4.36 -15.84 -15.37
CA GLY A 51 5.33 -16.49 -14.48
C GLY A 51 6.41 -15.50 -14.01
N GLU A 52 6.84 -15.62 -12.75
CA GLU A 52 7.81 -14.69 -12.14
C GLU A 52 9.22 -14.91 -12.71
N GLU A 53 9.77 -16.12 -12.53
CA GLU A 53 11.03 -16.57 -13.11
C GLU A 53 11.05 -18.11 -13.03
N PRO A 54 11.61 -18.84 -14.01
CA PRO A 54 11.81 -20.28 -13.85
C PRO A 54 12.69 -20.56 -12.63
N VAL A 55 12.43 -21.69 -11.97
CA VAL A 55 13.24 -22.14 -10.82
C VAL A 55 14.72 -22.13 -11.21
N PHE A 56 15.52 -21.30 -10.53
CA PHE A 56 16.98 -21.38 -10.59
C PHE A 56 17.44 -22.66 -9.89
N GLY A 57 17.35 -23.78 -10.61
CA GLY A 57 17.71 -25.08 -10.09
C GLY A 57 17.89 -26.06 -11.24
N GLY A 58 19.13 -26.19 -11.70
CA GLY A 58 19.51 -27.35 -12.51
C GLY A 58 19.54 -28.62 -11.64
N LYS A 59 19.88 -29.78 -12.21
CA LYS A 59 20.02 -31.04 -11.46
C LYS A 59 21.06 -31.00 -10.32
N HIS A 60 21.81 -29.90 -10.17
CA HIS A 60 22.91 -29.76 -9.21
C HIS A 60 22.84 -28.48 -8.36
N GLY A 61 21.74 -27.71 -8.40
CA GLY A 61 21.67 -26.39 -7.78
C GLY A 61 22.15 -25.32 -8.74
#